data_AF-A0A7W9YJ75-F1
#
_entry.id   AF-A0A7W9YJ75-F1
#
_cell.length_a   1.000
_cell.length_b   1.000
_cell.length_c   1.000
_cell.angle_alpha   90.00
_cell.angle_beta   90.00
_cell.angle_gamma   90.00
#
_symmetry.space_group_name_H-M   'P 1'
#
loop_
_entity.id
_entity.type
_entity.pdbx_description
1 polymer ?
#
loop_
_entity_poly.entity_id
_entity_poly.type
_entity_poly.pdbx_seq_one_letter_code
_entity_poly.pdbx_strand_id
1 'polypeptide(L)'
;MLESTVPKRVQPPRLLTVLLISGVTLALTLFGYSTTQIYLRFSDPPAGNETGPGAGTSERLEPPKAESSASAVPDGGDQPRSAAGTAPPGQGASASGAVTYRIVETTDTGFTGAVTITNTSPTALESWELVLGFADLTLGSAWDASWETTPSGLIARPLGGQAALAPGDSVTMYFTAEGSARNPTSCSLNGDFCDL
;
A
#
# COMPACT_ATOMS: atom_id res chain seq x y z
N MET A 1 -12.42 16.40 68.90
CA MET A 1 -13.13 16.62 67.63
C MET A 1 -12.23 16.07 66.53
N LEU A 2 -12.45 14.83 66.08
CA LEU A 2 -11.72 14.24 64.94
C LEU A 2 -12.63 14.35 63.71
N GLU A 3 -12.30 15.24 62.79
CA GLU A 3 -13.00 15.32 61.50
C GLU A 3 -12.59 14.12 60.64
N SER A 4 -13.58 13.28 60.34
CA SER A 4 -13.48 12.13 59.45
C SER A 4 -13.41 12.64 58.00
N THR A 5 -12.24 12.56 57.37
CA THR A 5 -12.05 12.85 55.96
C THR A 5 -12.56 11.69 55.10
N VAL A 6 -13.84 11.75 54.74
CA VAL A 6 -14.44 10.85 53.73
C VAL A 6 -13.85 11.17 52.35
N PRO A 7 -13.12 10.25 51.69
CA PRO A 7 -12.65 10.50 50.33
C PRO A 7 -13.83 10.46 49.37
N LYS A 8 -14.13 11.62 48.76
CA LYS A 8 -15.16 11.78 47.73
C LYS A 8 -14.77 10.92 46.52
N ARG A 9 -15.54 9.87 46.20
CA ARG A 9 -15.40 9.13 44.93
C ARG A 9 -15.67 10.11 43.79
N VAL A 10 -14.61 10.54 43.12
CA VAL A 10 -14.69 11.37 41.92
C VAL A 10 -15.11 10.45 40.78
N GLN A 11 -16.24 10.76 40.16
CA GLN A 11 -16.68 10.06 38.95
C GLN A 11 -15.65 10.36 37.86
N PRO A 12 -15.03 9.35 37.22
CA PRO A 12 -14.02 9.61 36.20
C PRO A 12 -14.63 10.40 35.05
N PRO A 13 -13.87 11.31 34.42
CA PRO A 13 -14.36 12.11 33.30
C PRO A 13 -14.81 11.17 32.19
N ARG A 14 -16.01 11.41 31.64
CA ARG A 14 -16.65 10.54 30.62
C ARG A 14 -15.73 10.20 29.44
N LEU A 15 -14.79 11.09 29.10
CA LEU A 15 -13.77 10.89 28.07
C LEU A 15 -12.83 9.70 28.36
N LEU A 16 -12.44 9.48 29.62
CA LEU A 16 -11.58 8.36 30.01
C LEU A 16 -12.29 7.03 29.80
N THR A 17 -13.57 6.94 30.16
CA THR A 17 -14.38 5.74 29.95
C THR A 17 -14.59 5.46 28.47
N VAL A 18 -14.82 6.49 27.65
CA VAL A 18 -14.95 6.36 26.19
C VAL A 18 -13.64 5.88 25.54
N LEU A 19 -12.50 6.44 25.94
CA LEU A 19 -11.18 6.00 25.46
C LEU A 19 -10.87 4.55 25.84
N LEU A 20 -11.19 4.14 27.07
CA LEU A 20 -11.00 2.76 27.54
C LEU A 20 -11.87 1.77 26.76
N ILE A 21 -13.15 2.09 26.55
CA ILE A 21 -14.06 1.22 25.78
C ILE A 21 -13.59 1.10 24.33
N SER A 22 -13.22 2.22 23.70
CA SER A 22 -12.71 2.25 22.32
C SER A 22 -11.42 1.43 22.16
N GLY A 23 -10.48 1.55 23.10
CA GLY A 23 -9.25 0.77 23.10
C GLY A 23 -9.50 -0.73 23.22
N VAL A 24 -10.42 -1.15 24.09
CA VAL A 24 -10.78 -2.57 24.26
C VAL A 24 -11.48 -3.11 23.02
N THR A 25 -12.41 -2.36 22.41
CA THR A 25 -13.10 -2.79 21.18
C THR A 25 -12.12 -2.91 20.01
N LEU A 26 -11.18 -1.96 19.87
CA LEU A 26 -10.16 -2.02 18.83
C LEU A 26 -9.25 -3.25 19.00
N ALA A 27 -8.80 -3.51 20.24
CA ALA A 27 -7.95 -4.66 20.55
C ALA A 27 -8.65 -6.00 20.28
N LEU A 28 -9.92 -6.15 20.65
CA LEU A 28 -10.71 -7.35 20.36
C LEU A 28 -10.92 -7.56 18.87
N THR A 29 -11.14 -6.48 18.10
CA THR A 29 -11.33 -6.56 16.66
C THR A 29 -10.05 -6.96 15.93
N LEU A 30 -8.91 -6.34 16.30
CA LEU A 30 -7.59 -6.70 15.80
C LEU A 30 -7.22 -8.15 16.15
N PHE A 31 -7.50 -8.58 17.37
CA PHE A 31 -7.26 -9.96 17.80
C PHE A 31 -8.12 -10.96 17.02
N GLY A 32 -9.41 -10.67 16.85
CA GLY A 32 -10.32 -11.48 16.02
C GLY A 32 -9.83 -11.60 14.58
N TYR A 33 -9.48 -10.49 13.95
CA TYR A 33 -8.98 -10.46 12.57
C TYR A 33 -7.66 -11.24 12.41
N SER A 34 -6.72 -11.10 13.35
CA SER A 34 -5.43 -11.78 13.32
C SER A 34 -5.55 -13.30 13.34
N THR A 35 -6.57 -13.87 13.98
CA THR A 35 -6.77 -15.34 14.02
C THR A 35 -7.30 -15.94 12.71
N THR A 36 -7.77 -15.11 11.78
CA THR A 36 -8.41 -15.59 10.53
C THR A 36 -7.48 -15.65 9.33
N GLN A 37 -6.22 -15.22 9.45
CA GLN A 37 -5.27 -15.14 8.32
C GLN A 37 -4.17 -16.20 8.28
N ILE A 38 -4.25 -17.28 9.06
CA ILE A 38 -3.37 -18.44 8.84
C ILE A 38 -4.00 -19.35 7.78
N TYR A 39 -3.79 -18.99 6.52
CA TYR A 39 -4.04 -19.89 5.39
C TYR A 39 -2.71 -20.59 5.07
N LEU A 40 -2.46 -21.73 5.70
CA LEU A 40 -1.36 -22.61 5.29
C LEU A 40 -1.72 -23.19 3.92
N ARG A 41 -1.25 -22.52 2.86
CA ARG A 41 -1.26 -23.05 1.49
C ARG A 41 -0.24 -24.20 1.47
N PHE A 42 -0.67 -25.40 1.84
CA PHE A 42 0.07 -26.61 1.49
C PHE A 42 -0.07 -26.76 -0.03
N SER A 43 1.04 -26.57 -0.73
CA SER A 43 1.13 -26.73 -2.17
C SER A 43 0.55 -28.08 -2.59
N ASP A 44 -0.55 -28.07 -3.33
CA ASP A 44 -1.00 -29.24 -4.07
C ASP A 44 0.12 -29.64 -5.04
N PRO A 45 0.61 -30.90 -5.01
CA PRO A 45 1.47 -31.39 -6.07
C PRO A 45 0.65 -31.47 -7.37
N PRO A 46 1.23 -31.17 -8.54
CA PRO A 46 0.51 -31.37 -9.80
C PRO A 46 0.16 -32.85 -9.93
N ALA A 47 -1.13 -33.13 -10.13
CA ALA A 47 -1.65 -34.45 -10.46
C ALA A 47 -1.04 -34.92 -11.80
N GLY A 48 0.13 -35.53 -11.71
CA GLY A 48 0.66 -36.41 -12.74
C GLY A 48 -0.05 -37.75 -12.65
N ASN A 49 -0.71 -38.13 -13.74
CA ASN A 49 -1.33 -39.41 -14.06
C ASN A 49 -1.07 -40.55 -13.05
N GLU A 50 -2.11 -40.91 -12.30
CA GLU A 50 -2.14 -42.18 -11.58
C GLU A 50 -2.24 -43.34 -12.57
N THR A 51 -1.19 -44.15 -12.65
CA THR A 51 -1.29 -45.54 -13.11
C THR A 51 -0.47 -46.41 -12.17
N GLY A 52 -1.18 -47.18 -11.33
CA GLY A 52 -0.73 -48.46 -10.78
C GLY A 52 0.18 -48.44 -9.53
N PRO A 53 -0.03 -49.34 -8.56
CA PRO A 53 0.73 -49.41 -7.31
C PRO A 53 2.00 -50.26 -7.49
N GLY A 54 3.13 -49.75 -7.02
CA GLY A 54 4.39 -50.49 -6.97
C GLY A 54 5.20 -50.09 -5.74
N ALA A 55 5.32 -51.01 -4.79
CA ALA A 55 6.11 -50.87 -3.58
C ALA A 55 7.58 -50.57 -3.91
N GLY A 56 8.11 -49.46 -3.38
CA GLY A 56 9.52 -49.09 -3.49
C GLY A 56 10.33 -49.67 -2.34
N THR A 57 10.95 -50.82 -2.58
CA THR A 57 12.05 -51.35 -1.77
C THR A 57 13.32 -50.58 -2.10
N SER A 58 14.06 -50.21 -1.05
CA SER A 58 15.41 -49.65 -1.10
C SER A 58 16.34 -50.44 -2.02
N GLU A 59 17.12 -49.77 -2.87
CA GLU A 59 18.51 -50.17 -3.11
C GLU A 59 19.36 -49.04 -3.71
N ARG A 60 20.49 -48.80 -3.04
CA ARG A 60 21.60 -47.94 -3.42
C ARG A 60 22.69 -48.85 -3.99
N LEU A 61 23.17 -48.61 -5.21
CA LEU A 61 24.47 -49.10 -5.68
C LEU A 61 25.05 -48.20 -6.81
N GLU A 62 26.38 -48.19 -6.85
CA GLU A 62 27.34 -47.23 -7.42
C GLU A 62 27.52 -47.27 -8.98
N PRO A 63 28.38 -46.44 -9.61
CA PRO A 63 28.36 -46.03 -11.02
C PRO A 63 29.23 -46.90 -11.95
N PRO A 64 29.22 -46.59 -13.26
CA PRO A 64 30.48 -46.57 -14.00
C PRO A 64 30.67 -45.35 -14.93
N LYS A 65 31.95 -45.08 -15.16
CA LYS A 65 32.60 -44.12 -16.07
C LYS A 65 32.68 -44.66 -17.52
N ALA A 66 32.73 -43.73 -18.50
CA ALA A 66 33.38 -43.76 -19.84
C ALA A 66 32.43 -43.22 -20.93
N GLU A 67 32.61 -41.97 -21.38
CA GLU A 67 33.37 -41.52 -22.56
C GLU A 67 32.62 -41.66 -23.91
N SER A 68 32.32 -40.52 -24.57
CA SER A 68 32.75 -40.22 -25.96
C SER A 68 32.17 -38.88 -26.44
N SER A 69 33.06 -37.90 -26.67
CA SER A 69 33.23 -36.99 -27.83
C SER A 69 32.01 -36.70 -28.75
N ALA A 70 31.73 -35.49 -29.26
CA ALA A 70 32.59 -34.38 -29.65
C ALA A 70 31.77 -33.10 -30.00
N SER A 71 32.45 -31.94 -29.94
CA SER A 71 32.45 -30.79 -30.90
C SER A 71 31.11 -30.12 -31.30
N ALA A 72 30.94 -28.79 -31.40
CA ALA A 72 31.87 -27.69 -31.62
C ALA A 72 31.24 -26.33 -31.25
N VAL A 73 32.10 -25.37 -30.88
CA VAL A 73 31.86 -23.91 -30.92
C VAL A 73 32.81 -23.33 -31.99
N PRO A 74 32.36 -22.41 -32.85
CA PRO A 74 32.95 -21.05 -32.93
C PRO A 74 31.86 -19.96 -33.14
N ASP A 75 31.88 -18.85 -32.40
CA ASP A 75 32.61 -17.58 -32.57
C ASP A 75 32.08 -16.64 -33.68
N GLY A 76 31.89 -15.37 -33.31
CA GLY A 76 31.99 -14.21 -34.22
C GLY A 76 30.70 -13.57 -34.75
N GLY A 77 30.36 -12.40 -34.20
CA GLY A 77 30.27 -11.16 -35.01
C GLY A 77 28.91 -10.68 -35.55
N ASP A 78 28.58 -9.47 -35.09
CA ASP A 78 27.93 -8.36 -35.82
C ASP A 78 26.40 -8.24 -35.98
N GLN A 79 25.91 -7.16 -35.33
CA GLN A 79 24.66 -6.44 -35.57
C GLN A 79 24.50 -5.95 -37.02
N PRO A 80 23.25 -5.67 -37.40
CA PRO A 80 22.95 -4.37 -38.02
C PRO A 80 21.96 -3.52 -37.22
N ARG A 81 22.14 -2.20 -37.37
CA ARG A 81 21.44 -1.08 -36.72
C ARG A 81 20.01 -0.84 -37.25
N SER A 82 19.24 -0.22 -36.35
CA SER A 82 18.20 0.80 -36.58
C SER A 82 16.96 0.44 -37.41
N ALA A 83 15.84 0.28 -36.69
CA ALA A 83 14.59 0.90 -37.10
C ALA A 83 14.20 1.91 -36.00
N ALA A 84 14.38 3.20 -36.31
CA ALA A 84 13.81 4.29 -35.54
C ALA A 84 12.29 4.25 -35.71
N GLY A 85 11.58 3.78 -34.69
CA GLY A 85 10.14 3.99 -34.57
C GLY A 85 9.91 5.39 -34.01
N THR A 86 9.27 6.25 -34.81
CA THR A 86 8.74 7.55 -34.41
C THR A 86 7.83 7.40 -33.17
N ALA A 87 8.34 7.76 -32.00
CA ALA A 87 7.50 7.97 -30.83
C ALA A 87 6.63 9.23 -31.05
N PRO A 88 5.32 9.22 -30.75
CA PRO A 88 4.50 10.43 -30.77
C PRO A 88 5.05 11.47 -29.78
N PRO A 89 5.01 12.78 -30.09
CA PRO A 89 5.30 13.80 -29.10
C PRO A 89 4.08 13.93 -28.17
N GLY A 90 4.22 13.54 -26.91
CA GLY A 90 3.17 13.80 -25.92
C GLY A 90 3.09 12.79 -24.78
N GLN A 91 4.15 12.66 -24.00
CA GLN A 91 3.95 12.41 -22.57
C GLN A 91 4.71 13.51 -21.85
N GLY A 92 3.97 14.34 -21.11
CA GLY A 92 4.56 15.23 -20.11
C GLY A 92 5.48 14.40 -19.22
N ALA A 93 6.49 15.04 -18.64
CA ALA A 93 7.40 14.42 -17.69
C ALA A 93 6.62 13.44 -16.80
N SER A 94 6.87 12.14 -16.95
CA SER A 94 6.16 11.14 -16.15
C SER A 94 6.46 11.47 -14.70
N ALA A 95 5.44 11.93 -13.98
CA ALA A 95 5.54 12.17 -12.56
C ALA A 95 6.14 10.93 -11.92
N SER A 96 7.07 11.13 -10.99
CA SER A 96 7.79 10.05 -10.30
C SER A 96 6.88 9.12 -9.48
N GLY A 97 5.58 9.43 -9.41
CA GLY A 97 4.54 8.53 -8.92
C GLY A 97 3.20 8.76 -9.61
N ALA A 98 2.32 7.76 -9.49
CA ALA A 98 0.92 7.85 -9.85
C ALA A 98 0.08 8.11 -8.59
N VAL A 99 -0.99 8.89 -8.73
CA VAL A 99 -1.95 9.15 -7.66
C VAL A 99 -3.31 8.64 -8.12
N THR A 100 -4.03 7.97 -7.24
CA THR A 100 -5.43 7.57 -7.48
C THR A 100 -6.30 8.05 -6.34
N TYR A 101 -7.52 8.47 -6.67
CA TYR A 101 -8.51 8.94 -5.71
C TYR A 101 -9.78 8.10 -5.80
N ARG A 102 -10.40 7.84 -4.65
CA ARG A 102 -11.76 7.28 -4.59
C ARG A 102 -12.51 7.78 -3.37
N ILE A 103 -13.83 7.82 -3.49
CA ILE A 103 -14.73 7.99 -2.35
C ILE A 103 -14.90 6.61 -1.68
N VAL A 104 -14.68 6.55 -0.38
CA VAL A 104 -14.82 5.33 0.43
C VAL A 104 -16.24 5.19 0.95
N GLU A 105 -16.77 6.28 1.49
CA GLU A 105 -18.09 6.34 2.11
C GLU A 105 -18.66 7.75 1.98
N THR A 106 -19.98 7.87 1.94
CA THR A 106 -20.70 9.16 1.97
C THR A 106 -21.73 9.11 3.09
N THR A 107 -21.89 10.22 3.79
CA THR A 107 -22.90 10.46 4.83
C THR A 107 -23.83 11.60 4.38
N ASP A 108 -24.85 11.92 5.17
CA ASP A 108 -25.79 13.00 4.84
C ASP A 108 -25.10 14.37 4.72
N THR A 109 -23.98 14.58 5.40
CA THR A 109 -23.30 15.87 5.50
C THR A 109 -21.89 15.88 4.90
N GLY A 110 -21.36 14.75 4.47
CA GLY A 110 -19.97 14.65 4.04
C GLY A 110 -19.58 13.32 3.44
N PHE A 111 -18.27 13.09 3.29
CA PHE A 111 -17.72 11.85 2.76
C PHE A 111 -16.32 11.59 3.28
N THR A 112 -15.90 10.33 3.15
CA THR A 112 -14.51 9.89 3.36
C THR A 112 -13.88 9.62 2.01
N GLY A 113 -12.75 10.27 1.71
CA GLY A 113 -11.93 10.02 0.54
C GLY A 113 -10.71 9.15 0.88
N ALA A 114 -10.26 8.35 -0.07
CA ALA A 114 -8.99 7.65 -0.04
C ALA A 114 -8.12 8.10 -1.21
N VAL A 115 -6.83 8.32 -0.94
CA VAL A 115 -5.84 8.67 -1.95
C VAL A 115 -4.69 7.69 -1.85
N THR A 116 -4.38 7.01 -2.95
CA THR A 116 -3.26 6.08 -3.03
C THR A 116 -2.17 6.67 -3.92
N ILE A 117 -0.96 6.77 -3.38
CA ILE A 117 0.24 7.21 -4.09
C ILE A 117 1.07 5.96 -4.37
N THR A 118 1.43 5.76 -5.63
CA THR A 118 2.26 4.64 -6.10
C THR A 118 3.54 5.16 -6.70
N ASN A 119 4.69 4.65 -6.26
CA ASN A 119 5.96 4.97 -6.92
C ASN A 119 6.05 4.22 -8.25
N THR A 120 5.99 4.95 -9.36
CA THR A 120 6.08 4.40 -10.73
C THR A 120 7.48 4.56 -11.31
N SER A 121 8.39 5.19 -10.57
CA SER A 121 9.78 5.38 -10.99
C SER A 121 10.63 4.12 -10.74
N PRO A 122 11.78 3.97 -11.43
CA PRO A 122 12.69 2.84 -11.22
C PRO A 122 13.55 2.97 -9.95
N THR A 123 13.41 4.06 -9.19
CA THR A 123 14.19 4.36 -7.98
C THR A 123 13.29 4.46 -6.76
N ALA A 124 13.83 4.23 -5.55
CA ALA A 124 13.06 4.45 -4.33
C ALA A 124 12.65 5.93 -4.20
N LEU A 125 11.40 6.16 -3.79
CA LEU A 125 10.88 7.48 -3.50
C LEU A 125 11.06 7.75 -2.00
N GLU A 126 12.14 8.45 -1.68
CA GLU A 126 12.58 8.73 -0.29
C GLU A 126 11.58 9.59 0.48
N SER A 127 10.87 10.47 -0.22
CA SER A 127 9.83 11.32 0.35
C SER A 127 8.84 11.72 -0.73
N TRP A 128 7.64 12.12 -0.32
CA TRP A 128 6.61 12.63 -1.21
C TRP A 128 5.87 13.82 -0.59
N GLU A 129 5.42 14.73 -1.43
CA GLU A 129 4.48 15.78 -1.08
C GLU A 129 3.33 15.75 -2.07
N LEU A 130 2.14 15.49 -1.56
CA LEU A 130 0.91 15.48 -2.35
C LEU A 130 0.13 16.76 -2.04
N VAL A 131 -0.26 17.49 -3.08
CA VAL A 131 -1.18 18.63 -2.98
C VAL A 131 -2.46 18.30 -3.71
N LEU A 132 -3.58 18.33 -3.01
CA LEU A 132 -4.91 18.14 -3.59
C LEU A 132 -5.74 19.40 -3.40
N GLY A 133 -6.38 19.84 -4.48
CA GLY A 133 -7.34 20.93 -4.46
C GLY A 133 -8.78 20.43 -4.54
N PHE A 134 -9.69 21.10 -3.84
CA PHE A 134 -11.12 20.83 -3.88
C PHE A 134 -11.91 22.13 -4.02
N ALA A 135 -13.01 22.09 -4.76
CA ALA A 135 -13.99 23.17 -4.82
C ALA A 135 -15.14 22.90 -3.85
N ASP A 136 -15.57 23.94 -3.13
CA ASP A 136 -16.81 23.96 -2.33
C ASP A 136 -16.92 22.85 -1.27
N LEU A 137 -15.80 22.48 -0.63
CA LEU A 137 -15.75 21.51 0.47
C LEU A 137 -15.05 22.07 1.70
N THR A 138 -15.46 21.60 2.88
CA THR A 138 -14.73 21.85 4.13
C THR A 138 -14.00 20.57 4.53
N LEU A 139 -12.67 20.59 4.52
CA LEU A 139 -11.90 19.43 4.97
C LEU A 139 -11.97 19.28 6.49
N GLY A 140 -12.19 18.05 6.94
CA GLY A 140 -12.31 17.67 8.34
C GLY A 140 -10.98 17.17 8.91
N SER A 141 -10.72 15.88 8.80
CA SER A 141 -9.50 15.24 9.32
C SER A 141 -8.89 14.29 8.29
N ALA A 142 -7.57 14.09 8.36
CA ALA A 142 -6.88 13.06 7.57
C ALA A 142 -5.97 12.18 8.45
N TRP A 143 -5.66 10.99 7.96
CA TRP A 143 -4.81 10.00 8.64
C TRP A 143 -3.98 9.18 7.64
N ASP A 144 -3.04 8.38 8.17
CA ASP A 144 -2.00 7.64 7.44
C ASP A 144 -1.02 8.51 6.63
N ALA A 145 -1.02 9.82 6.91
CA ALA A 145 -0.09 10.81 6.40
C ALA A 145 0.02 11.98 7.40
N SER A 146 1.13 12.71 7.37
CA SER A 146 1.13 14.06 7.93
C SER A 146 0.42 14.99 6.96
N TRP A 147 -0.38 15.92 7.46
CA TRP A 147 -1.23 16.73 6.60
C TRP A 147 -1.49 18.11 7.18
N GLU A 148 -1.80 19.05 6.29
CA GLU A 148 -2.22 20.41 6.60
C GLU A 148 -3.27 20.89 5.60
N THR A 149 -4.24 21.66 6.09
CA THR A 149 -5.26 22.28 5.24
C THR A 149 -4.71 23.52 4.56
N THR A 150 -5.07 23.73 3.30
CA THR A 150 -4.89 24.99 2.57
C THR A 150 -6.24 25.65 2.33
N PRO A 151 -6.31 26.92 1.91
CA PRO A 151 -7.58 27.57 1.59
C PRO A 151 -8.42 26.84 0.53
N SER A 152 -7.79 26.00 -0.29
CA SER A 152 -8.44 25.31 -1.42
C SER A 152 -8.24 23.79 -1.40
N GLY A 153 -7.83 23.18 -0.28
CA GLY A 153 -7.61 21.73 -0.22
C GLY A 153 -6.63 21.29 0.87
N LEU A 154 -5.78 20.31 0.59
CA LEU A 154 -4.81 19.77 1.55
C LEU A 154 -3.42 19.56 0.94
N ILE A 155 -2.42 19.60 1.80
CA ILE A 155 -1.07 19.11 1.54
C ILE A 155 -0.84 17.91 2.46
N ALA A 156 -0.30 16.82 1.91
CA ALA A 156 0.03 15.60 2.64
C ALA A 156 1.48 15.18 2.37
N ARG A 157 2.12 14.62 3.40
CA ARG A 157 3.52 14.16 3.40
C ARG A 157 3.63 12.85 4.19
N PRO A 158 4.73 12.07 4.03
CA PRO A 158 4.96 10.87 4.82
C PRO A 158 4.85 11.15 6.33
N LEU A 159 4.44 10.15 7.09
CA LEU A 159 4.61 10.18 8.54
C LEU A 159 6.10 10.07 8.90
N GLY A 160 6.48 10.64 10.04
CA GLY A 160 7.87 10.54 10.52
C GLY A 160 8.30 9.09 10.69
N GLY A 161 9.44 8.71 10.08
CA GLY A 161 9.97 7.35 10.13
C GLY A 161 9.30 6.36 9.16
N GLN A 162 8.41 6.83 8.29
CA GLN A 162 7.92 6.02 7.18
C GLN A 162 9.08 5.66 6.23
N ALA A 163 9.14 4.40 5.82
CA ALA A 163 10.15 3.95 4.86
C ALA A 163 9.90 4.56 3.48
N ALA A 164 10.98 4.69 2.70
CA ALA A 164 10.91 5.05 1.29
C ALA A 164 10.02 4.05 0.53
N LEU A 165 9.27 4.54 -0.47
CA LEU A 165 8.49 3.65 -1.33
C LEU A 165 9.40 3.07 -2.40
N ALA A 166 9.59 1.74 -2.42
CA ALA A 166 10.33 1.10 -3.50
C ALA A 166 9.57 1.23 -4.84
N PRO A 167 10.22 0.97 -5.99
CA PRO A 167 9.51 0.90 -7.28
C PRO A 167 8.31 -0.05 -7.23
N GLY A 168 7.13 0.45 -7.56
CA GLY A 168 5.86 -0.28 -7.53
C GLY A 168 5.13 -0.27 -6.18
N ASP A 169 5.78 0.15 -5.08
CA ASP A 169 5.13 0.25 -3.78
C ASP A 169 4.14 1.41 -3.73
N SER A 170 3.18 1.29 -2.81
CA SER A 170 2.14 2.29 -2.61
C SER A 170 1.90 2.61 -1.14
N VAL A 171 1.49 3.84 -0.89
CA VAL A 171 0.92 4.28 0.38
C VAL A 171 -0.49 4.79 0.14
N THR A 172 -1.40 4.57 1.10
CA THR A 172 -2.76 5.13 1.04
C THR A 172 -2.99 6.00 2.26
N MET A 173 -3.53 7.19 2.01
CA MET A 173 -4.04 8.08 3.04
C MET A 173 -5.55 8.26 2.88
N TYR A 174 -6.18 8.74 3.93
CA TYR A 174 -7.61 8.99 3.95
C TYR A 174 -7.91 10.36 4.54
N PHE A 175 -9.05 10.92 4.18
CA PHE A 175 -9.55 12.16 4.76
C PHE A 175 -11.08 12.18 4.82
N THR A 176 -11.62 12.99 5.72
CA THR A 176 -13.04 13.36 5.74
C THR A 176 -13.24 14.78 5.23
N ALA A 177 -14.38 15.01 4.59
CA ALA A 177 -14.80 16.33 4.15
C ALA A 177 -16.31 16.50 4.33
N GLU A 178 -16.73 17.71 4.68
CA GLU A 178 -18.13 18.12 4.68
C GLU A 178 -18.49 18.73 3.31
N GLY A 179 -19.69 18.40 2.82
CA GLY A 179 -20.18 18.76 1.49
C GLY A 179 -20.39 17.54 0.59
N SER A 180 -20.84 17.78 -0.64
CA SER A 180 -21.14 16.71 -1.59
C SER A 180 -19.87 16.05 -2.11
N ALA A 181 -19.83 14.72 -2.06
CA ALA A 181 -18.70 13.94 -2.55
C ALA A 181 -18.35 14.26 -4.01
N ARG A 182 -17.06 14.49 -4.28
CA ARG A 182 -16.54 14.91 -5.59
C ARG A 182 -15.05 14.59 -5.73
N ASN A 183 -14.59 14.56 -6.98
CA ASN A 183 -13.17 14.45 -7.28
C ASN A 183 -12.42 15.74 -6.95
N PRO A 184 -11.10 15.65 -6.65
CA PRO A 184 -10.24 16.83 -6.55
C PRO A 184 -10.23 17.61 -7.86
N THR A 185 -10.15 18.93 -7.77
CA THR A 185 -10.06 19.84 -8.93
C THR A 185 -8.62 20.02 -9.41
N SER A 186 -7.64 19.70 -8.58
CA SER A 186 -6.22 19.72 -8.91
C SER A 186 -5.46 18.69 -8.10
N CYS A 187 -4.39 18.15 -8.68
CA CYS A 187 -3.49 17.20 -8.05
C CYS A 187 -2.05 17.54 -8.46
N SER A 188 -1.15 17.59 -7.49
CA SER A 188 0.29 17.51 -7.77
C SER A 188 1.00 16.61 -6.77
N LEU A 189 1.98 15.85 -7.26
CA LEU A 189 2.87 15.00 -6.49
C LEU A 189 4.30 15.48 -6.73
N ASN A 190 5.00 15.92 -5.68
CA ASN A 190 6.35 16.48 -5.76
C ASN A 190 6.50 17.64 -6.76
N GLY A 191 5.42 18.40 -6.98
CA GLY A 191 5.37 19.50 -7.94
C GLY A 191 4.96 19.11 -9.35
N ASP A 192 4.92 17.81 -9.68
CA ASP A 192 4.42 17.32 -10.96
C ASP A 192 2.90 17.17 -10.91
N PHE A 193 2.19 17.60 -11.96
CA PHE A 193 0.74 17.40 -12.03
C PHE A 193 0.38 15.92 -12.17
N CYS A 194 -0.65 15.50 -11.45
CA CYS A 194 -1.23 14.15 -11.55
C CYS A 194 -2.64 14.20 -12.15
N ASP A 195 -2.96 13.19 -12.94
CA ASP A 195 -4.33 12.92 -13.40
C ASP A 195 -5.07 12.10 -12.32
N LEU A 196 -6.33 12.44 -12.06
CA LEU A 196 -7.20 11.77 -11.08
C LEU A 196 -8.56 11.41 -11.66
#